data_AF-A0A652JSV2-F1
#
_entry.id   AF-A0A652JSV2-F1
#
_cell.length_a   1.000
_cell.length_b   1.000
_cell.length_c   1.000
_cell.angle_alpha   90.00
_cell.angle_beta   90.00
_cell.angle_gamma   90.00
#
_symmetry.space_group_name_H-M   'P 1'
#
loop_
_entity.id
_entity.type
_entity.pdbx_description
1 polymer ?
#
loop_
_entity_poly.entity_id
_entity_poly.type
_entity_poly.pdbx_seq_one_letter_code
_entity_poly.pdbx_strand_id
1 'polypeptide(L)'
;MTDEPYPWVRRTTERGKAYDAFREYLNQGPRRTVLATAEAVGITKDSAYELSKRHDWGARATAYDQHLASAATDGLASQMASARDDNLALADKLRGHLSDQLDGFIGGREDPTVRWSQALAAMVRLEEHAFRLKDDPKASAARDRVQQYLQRIEQANQT
;
A
#
# COMPACT_ATOMS: atom_id res chain seq x y z
N MET A 1 -13.03 -35.69 -3.56
CA MET A 1 -13.72 -34.38 -3.65
C MET A 1 -12.63 -33.36 -3.90
N THR A 2 -12.58 -32.79 -5.09
CA THR A 2 -11.64 -31.71 -5.42
C THR A 2 -11.99 -30.50 -4.59
N ASP A 3 -11.15 -30.18 -3.61
CA ASP A 3 -11.16 -28.91 -2.91
C ASP A 3 -10.84 -27.85 -3.96
N GLU A 4 -11.87 -27.13 -4.42
CA GLU A 4 -11.69 -26.04 -5.37
C GLU A 4 -10.97 -24.91 -4.60
N PRO A 5 -9.74 -24.52 -5.00
CA PRO A 5 -8.86 -23.69 -4.16
C PRO A 5 -9.44 -22.30 -3.85
N TYR A 6 -10.48 -21.89 -4.57
CA TYR A 6 -11.14 -20.60 -4.40
C TYR A 6 -12.66 -20.80 -4.34
N PRO A 7 -13.27 -20.70 -3.15
CA PRO A 7 -14.71 -20.91 -2.96
C PRO A 7 -15.59 -20.01 -3.83
N TRP A 8 -15.11 -18.83 -4.20
CA TRP A 8 -15.81 -17.81 -5.01
C TRP A 8 -15.68 -18.02 -6.53
N VAL A 9 -14.94 -19.02 -7.00
CA VAL A 9 -14.87 -19.37 -8.42
C VAL A 9 -16.14 -20.13 -8.83
N ARG A 10 -16.43 -20.12 -10.15
CA ARG A 10 -17.57 -20.82 -10.73
C ARG A 10 -17.48 -22.32 -10.46
N ARG A 11 -18.53 -22.88 -9.86
CA ARG A 11 -18.67 -24.31 -9.63
C ARG A 11 -19.23 -25.00 -10.86
N THR A 12 -18.86 -26.26 -11.07
CA THR A 12 -19.38 -27.10 -12.16
C THR A 12 -20.89 -27.34 -12.11
N THR A 13 -21.49 -27.19 -10.92
CA THR A 13 -22.94 -27.29 -10.69
C THR A 13 -23.68 -25.98 -10.99
N GLU A 14 -22.99 -24.87 -11.25
CA GLU A 14 -23.58 -23.58 -11.61
C GLU A 14 -23.89 -23.52 -13.11
N ARG A 15 -25.14 -23.86 -13.45
CA ARG A 15 -25.70 -23.80 -14.80
C ARG A 15 -26.56 -22.55 -14.99
N GLY A 16 -26.75 -22.15 -16.25
CA GLY A 16 -27.56 -20.97 -16.59
C GLY A 16 -26.98 -19.68 -15.97
N LYS A 17 -27.86 -18.78 -15.51
CA LYS A 17 -27.50 -17.48 -14.92
C LYS A 17 -27.00 -17.55 -13.46
N ALA A 18 -26.81 -18.75 -12.90
CA ALA A 18 -26.50 -18.92 -11.48
C ALA A 18 -25.19 -18.23 -11.06
N TYR A 19 -24.14 -18.42 -11.87
CA TYR A 19 -22.84 -17.81 -11.58
C TYR A 19 -22.84 -16.29 -11.83
N ASP A 20 -23.53 -15.83 -12.86
CA ASP A 20 -23.62 -14.40 -13.17
C ASP A 20 -24.34 -13.64 -12.04
N ALA A 21 -25.40 -14.23 -11.49
CA ALA A 21 -26.07 -13.70 -10.31
C ALA A 21 -25.16 -13.69 -9.08
N PHE A 22 -24.37 -14.73 -8.86
CA PHE A 22 -23.37 -14.72 -7.77
C PHE A 22 -22.28 -13.66 -7.97
N ARG A 23 -21.79 -13.46 -9.20
CA ARG A 23 -20.82 -12.42 -9.53
C ARG A 23 -21.37 -11.03 -9.24
N GLU A 24 -22.63 -10.79 -9.58
CA GLU A 24 -23.30 -9.53 -9.27
C GLU A 24 -23.45 -9.33 -7.75
N TYR A 25 -23.80 -10.39 -7.02
CA TYR A 25 -23.84 -10.37 -5.55
C TYR A 25 -22.48 -10.00 -4.93
N LEU A 26 -21.36 -10.47 -5.50
CA LEU A 26 -20.01 -10.07 -5.05
C LEU A 26 -19.71 -8.60 -5.38
N ASN A 27 -20.09 -8.12 -6.57
CA ASN A 27 -19.82 -6.75 -7.00
C ASN A 27 -20.49 -5.69 -6.12
N GLN A 28 -21.61 -6.01 -5.48
CA GLN A 28 -22.29 -5.11 -4.54
C GLN A 28 -21.51 -4.87 -3.24
N GLY A 29 -20.47 -5.67 -2.95
CA GLY A 29 -19.59 -5.44 -1.81
C GLY A 29 -20.29 -5.53 -0.45
N PRO A 30 -19.85 -4.81 0.59
CA PRO A 30 -20.32 -5.01 1.97
C PRO A 30 -21.83 -4.81 2.21
N ARG A 31 -22.52 -4.13 1.30
CA ARG A 31 -23.97 -3.88 1.37
C ARG A 31 -24.78 -4.82 0.45
N ARG A 32 -24.15 -5.90 -0.03
CA ARG A 32 -24.77 -6.88 -0.93
C ARG A 32 -26.08 -7.43 -0.37
N THR A 33 -27.08 -7.53 -1.22
CA THR A 33 -28.33 -8.20 -0.88
C THR A 33 -28.78 -9.11 -2.02
N VAL A 34 -29.40 -10.24 -1.68
CA VAL A 34 -29.96 -11.18 -2.66
C VAL A 34 -31.03 -10.48 -3.50
N LEU A 35 -31.79 -9.56 -2.88
CA LEU A 35 -32.83 -8.78 -3.52
C LEU A 35 -32.28 -7.85 -4.60
N ALA A 36 -31.29 -7.02 -4.27
CA ALA A 36 -30.67 -6.11 -5.23
C ALA A 36 -29.99 -6.89 -6.37
N THR A 37 -29.45 -8.07 -6.08
CA THR A 37 -28.91 -8.98 -7.10
C THR A 37 -29.99 -9.47 -8.06
N ALA A 38 -31.15 -9.85 -7.54
CA ALA A 38 -32.28 -10.31 -8.34
C ALA A 38 -32.75 -9.22 -9.33
N GLU A 39 -32.84 -7.99 -8.83
CA GLU A 39 -33.20 -6.81 -9.62
C GLU A 39 -32.16 -6.50 -10.70
N ALA A 40 -30.87 -6.53 -10.34
CA ALA A 40 -29.78 -6.25 -11.27
C ALA A 40 -29.66 -7.28 -12.41
N VAL A 41 -29.88 -8.57 -12.12
CA VAL A 41 -29.72 -9.65 -13.11
C VAL A 41 -31.04 -9.99 -13.84
N GLY A 42 -32.15 -9.39 -13.41
CA GLY A 42 -33.47 -9.61 -13.99
C GLY A 42 -34.01 -11.02 -13.75
N ILE A 43 -33.87 -11.54 -12.51
CA ILE A 43 -34.44 -12.81 -12.07
C ILE A 43 -35.44 -12.59 -10.93
N THR A 44 -36.32 -13.56 -10.70
CA THR A 44 -37.30 -13.45 -9.60
C THR A 44 -36.60 -13.51 -8.24
N LYS A 45 -37.20 -12.86 -7.24
CA LYS A 45 -36.71 -12.86 -5.85
C LYS A 45 -36.53 -14.29 -5.34
N ASP A 46 -37.54 -15.14 -5.54
CA ASP A 46 -37.51 -16.55 -5.12
C ASP A 46 -36.37 -17.32 -5.80
N SER A 47 -36.15 -17.10 -7.11
CA SER A 47 -35.04 -17.72 -7.82
C SER A 47 -33.69 -17.28 -7.27
N ALA A 48 -33.54 -16.00 -6.91
CA ALA A 48 -32.31 -15.49 -6.33
C ALA A 48 -32.05 -16.08 -4.93
N TYR A 49 -33.07 -16.20 -4.08
CA TYR A 49 -32.95 -16.83 -2.76
C TYR A 49 -32.61 -18.32 -2.87
N GLU A 50 -33.24 -19.05 -3.80
CA GLU A 50 -32.93 -20.45 -4.06
C GLU A 50 -31.48 -20.64 -4.55
N LEU A 51 -31.03 -19.81 -5.49
CA LEU A 51 -29.64 -19.84 -5.96
C LEU A 51 -28.66 -19.48 -4.84
N SER A 52 -28.98 -18.47 -4.04
CA SER A 52 -28.16 -18.04 -2.91
C SER A 52 -27.97 -19.14 -1.88
N LYS A 53 -29.03 -19.90 -1.57
CA LYS A 53 -28.95 -21.03 -0.64
C LYS A 53 -28.22 -22.21 -1.26
N ARG A 54 -28.62 -22.61 -2.48
CA ARG A 54 -28.07 -23.77 -3.18
C ARG A 54 -26.56 -23.66 -3.42
N HIS A 55 -26.09 -22.46 -3.73
CA HIS A 55 -24.70 -22.19 -4.05
C HIS A 55 -23.96 -21.42 -2.95
N ASP A 56 -24.55 -21.35 -1.75
CA ASP A 56 -23.95 -20.78 -0.53
C ASP A 56 -23.24 -19.43 -0.76
N TRP A 57 -23.99 -18.48 -1.33
CA TRP A 57 -23.43 -17.18 -1.70
C TRP A 57 -22.82 -16.45 -0.51
N GLY A 58 -23.43 -16.57 0.67
CA GLY A 58 -22.96 -15.90 1.89
C GLY A 58 -21.57 -16.37 2.31
N ALA A 59 -21.34 -17.68 2.43
CA ALA A 59 -20.03 -18.19 2.82
C ALA A 59 -18.95 -17.88 1.77
N ARG A 60 -19.28 -17.99 0.48
CA ARG A 60 -18.35 -17.68 -0.61
C ARG A 60 -18.01 -16.19 -0.67
N ALA A 61 -18.99 -15.33 -0.42
CA ALA A 61 -18.81 -13.89 -0.29
C ALA A 61 -17.86 -13.54 0.86
N THR A 62 -18.06 -14.14 2.03
CA THR A 62 -17.16 -13.95 3.18
C THR A 62 -15.73 -14.40 2.85
N ALA A 63 -15.56 -15.56 2.23
CA ALA A 63 -14.25 -16.06 1.83
C ALA A 63 -13.56 -15.11 0.83
N TYR A 64 -14.32 -14.56 -0.13
CA TYR A 64 -13.82 -13.58 -1.09
C TYR A 64 -13.39 -12.27 -0.40
N ASP A 65 -14.20 -11.77 0.53
CA ASP A 65 -13.90 -10.55 1.28
C ASP A 65 -12.63 -10.71 2.15
N GLN A 66 -12.47 -11.87 2.79
CA GLN A 66 -11.27 -12.21 3.55
C GLN A 66 -10.03 -12.27 2.64
N HIS A 67 -10.15 -12.86 1.46
CA HIS A 67 -9.07 -12.90 0.49
C HIS A 67 -8.66 -11.51 0.02
N LEU A 68 -9.64 -10.64 -0.29
CA LEU A 68 -9.37 -9.25 -0.66
C LEU A 68 -8.71 -8.47 0.48
N ALA A 69 -9.16 -8.67 1.72
CA ALA A 69 -8.55 -8.03 2.89
C ALA A 69 -7.09 -8.49 3.10
N SER A 70 -6.81 -9.78 2.91
CA SER A 70 -5.44 -10.31 2.95
C SER A 70 -4.57 -9.71 1.85
N ALA A 71 -5.05 -9.75 0.60
CA ALA A 71 -4.31 -9.21 -0.55
C ALA A 71 -4.05 -7.70 -0.42
N ALA A 72 -4.99 -6.95 0.14
CA ALA A 72 -4.79 -5.53 0.44
C ALA A 72 -3.73 -5.31 1.53
N THR A 73 -3.71 -6.16 2.56
CA THR A 73 -2.70 -6.12 3.63
C THR A 73 -1.31 -6.45 3.08
N ASP A 74 -1.18 -7.48 2.23
CA ASP A 74 0.08 -7.87 1.61
C ASP A 74 0.58 -6.80 0.64
N GLY A 75 -0.32 -6.21 -0.15
CA GLY A 75 0.00 -5.09 -1.04
C GLY A 75 0.46 -3.84 -0.28
N LEU A 76 -0.14 -3.57 0.89
CA LEU A 76 0.28 -2.48 1.77
C LEU A 76 1.66 -2.77 2.39
N ALA A 77 1.88 -4.00 2.87
CA ALA A 77 3.17 -4.42 3.42
C ALA A 77 4.30 -4.31 2.38
N SER A 78 4.04 -4.69 1.13
CA SER A 78 4.99 -4.54 0.03
C SER A 78 5.31 -3.08 -0.29
N GLN A 79 4.30 -2.20 -0.29
CA GLN A 79 4.51 -0.75 -0.45
C GLN A 79 5.33 -0.16 0.71
N MET A 80 5.06 -0.57 1.95
CA MET A 80 5.83 -0.14 3.12
C MET A 80 7.30 -0.58 3.04
N ALA A 81 7.56 -1.82 2.59
CA ALA A 81 8.91 -2.32 2.39
C ALA A 81 9.65 -1.50 1.32
N SER A 82 9.01 -1.25 0.17
CA SER A 82 9.60 -0.41 -0.89
C SER A 82 9.87 1.02 -0.41
N ALA A 83 8.94 1.63 0.33
CA ALA A 83 9.13 2.98 0.87
C ALA A 83 10.25 3.05 1.91
N ARG A 84 10.42 1.99 2.72
CA ARG A 84 11.55 1.86 3.64
C ARG A 84 12.88 1.79 2.89
N ASP A 85 12.96 0.96 1.85
CA ASP A 85 14.20 0.78 1.06
C ASP A 85 14.60 2.09 0.37
N ASP A 86 13.63 2.82 -0.21
CA ASP A 86 13.81 4.15 -0.76
C ASP A 86 14.38 5.14 0.27
N ASN A 87 13.81 5.15 1.49
CA ASN A 87 14.24 6.05 2.55
C ASN A 87 15.66 5.73 3.05
N LEU A 88 16.02 4.44 3.12
CA LEU A 88 17.38 4.01 3.46
C LEU A 88 18.37 4.46 2.38
N ALA A 89 18.04 4.27 1.10
CA ALA A 89 18.89 4.73 0.00
C ALA A 89 19.09 6.26 0.01
N LEU A 90 18.07 7.02 0.40
CA LEU A 90 18.18 8.47 0.58
C LEU A 90 19.07 8.84 1.76
N ALA A 91 18.92 8.14 2.89
CA ALA A 91 19.77 8.35 4.07
C ALA A 91 21.25 8.06 3.76
N ASP A 92 21.55 7.00 3.01
CA ASP A 92 22.91 6.67 2.59
C ASP A 92 23.52 7.73 1.68
N LYS A 93 22.75 8.26 0.72
CA LYS A 93 23.20 9.38 -0.13
C LYS A 93 23.49 10.63 0.68
N LEU A 94 22.61 10.98 1.61
CA LEU A 94 22.78 12.14 2.48
C LEU A 94 24.02 11.98 3.38
N ARG A 95 24.23 10.78 3.93
CA ARG A 95 25.41 10.45 4.74
C ARG A 95 26.69 10.56 3.93
N GLY A 96 26.72 10.04 2.70
CA GLY A 96 27.85 10.16 1.79
C GLY A 96 28.20 11.62 1.50
N HIS A 97 27.19 12.40 1.10
CA HIS A 97 27.38 13.82 0.83
C HIS A 97 27.91 14.60 2.04
N LEU A 98 27.36 14.34 3.22
CA LEU A 98 27.85 14.95 4.45
C LEU A 98 29.28 14.53 4.75
N SER A 99 29.64 13.26 4.58
CA SER A 99 31.03 12.80 4.75
C SER A 99 32.00 13.53 3.83
N ASP A 100 31.67 13.66 2.55
CA ASP A 100 32.50 14.37 1.57
C ASP A 100 32.68 15.85 1.94
N GLN A 101 31.63 16.51 2.44
CA GLN A 101 31.73 17.87 2.95
C GLN A 101 32.61 17.95 4.21
N LEU A 102 32.60 16.93 5.08
CA LEU A 102 33.45 16.90 6.28
C LEU A 102 34.92 16.95 5.89
N ASP A 103 35.29 16.08 4.96
CA ASP A 103 36.66 15.92 4.50
C ASP A 103 37.17 17.21 3.85
N GLY A 104 36.30 17.91 3.10
CA GLY A 104 36.57 19.23 2.54
C GLY A 104 36.86 20.31 3.61
N PHE A 105 36.03 20.38 4.66
CA PHE A 105 36.22 21.37 5.75
C PHE A 105 37.45 21.07 6.60
N ILE A 106 37.70 19.79 6.92
CA ILE A 106 38.90 19.36 7.66
C ILE A 106 40.16 19.72 6.86
N GLY A 107 40.15 19.47 5.54
CA GLY A 107 41.24 19.86 4.64
C GLY A 107 41.44 21.39 4.58
N GLY A 108 40.37 22.17 4.67
CA GLY A 108 40.38 23.64 4.65
C GLY A 108 40.67 24.32 5.99
N ARG A 109 40.74 23.59 7.12
CA ARG A 109 40.83 24.14 8.50
C ARG A 109 39.72 25.13 8.87
N GLU A 110 38.54 24.99 8.29
CA GLU A 110 37.35 25.76 8.68
C GLU A 110 36.60 25.03 9.82
N ASP A 111 36.01 25.76 10.77
CA ASP A 111 35.29 25.17 11.91
C ASP A 111 33.85 24.77 11.52
N PRO A 112 33.51 23.47 11.48
CA PRO A 112 32.23 22.98 10.97
C PRO A 112 31.06 23.12 11.96
N THR A 113 31.30 23.53 13.22
CA THR A 113 30.35 23.33 14.33
C THR A 113 28.95 23.94 14.20
N VAL A 114 28.72 24.96 13.35
CA VAL A 114 27.40 25.65 13.27
C VAL A 114 26.46 25.07 12.19
N ARG A 115 26.98 24.48 11.10
CA ARG A 115 26.14 23.91 10.01
C ARG A 115 25.84 22.42 10.17
N TRP A 116 26.59 21.73 11.03
CA TRP A 116 26.63 20.28 11.10
C TRP A 116 25.60 19.65 12.04
N SER A 117 25.23 20.36 13.12
CA SER A 117 24.20 19.90 14.06
C SER A 117 22.81 19.80 13.41
N GLN A 118 22.48 20.71 12.50
CA GLN A 118 21.22 20.68 11.75
C GLN A 118 21.17 19.55 10.73
N ALA A 119 22.27 19.29 10.02
CA ALA A 119 22.36 18.20 9.05
C ALA A 119 22.34 16.81 9.71
N LEU A 120 23.09 16.62 10.79
CA LEU A 120 23.04 15.38 11.59
C LEU A 120 21.66 15.17 12.22
N ALA A 121 21.03 16.23 12.76
CA ALA A 121 19.68 16.11 13.31
C ALA A 121 18.64 15.76 12.23
N ALA A 122 18.81 16.26 10.99
CA ALA A 122 17.96 15.88 9.87
C ALA A 122 18.15 14.40 9.47
N MET A 123 19.39 13.88 9.45
CA MET A 123 19.67 12.46 9.20
C MET A 123 19.03 11.56 10.25
N VAL A 124 19.26 11.83 11.54
CA VAL A 124 18.72 11.00 12.64
C VAL A 124 17.19 10.97 12.58
N ARG A 125 16.55 12.09 12.24
CA ARG A 125 15.09 12.14 12.04
C ARG A 125 14.63 11.33 10.83
N LEU A 126 15.41 11.29 9.76
CA LEU A 126 15.10 10.51 8.55
C LEU A 126 15.21 9.00 8.84
N GLU A 127 16.27 8.59 9.54
CA GLU A 127 16.50 7.21 9.95
C GLU A 127 15.44 6.72 10.95
N GLU A 128 15.08 7.56 11.93
CA GLU A 128 13.98 7.26 12.87
C GLU A 128 12.63 7.15 12.15
N HIS A 129 12.37 7.98 11.12
CA HIS A 129 11.14 7.88 10.34
C HIS A 129 11.11 6.66 9.42
N ALA A 130 12.24 6.25 8.86
CA ALA A 130 12.33 5.01 8.08
C ALA A 130 12.00 3.77 8.93
N PHE A 131 12.27 3.82 10.24
CA PHE A 131 11.91 2.77 11.20
C PHE A 131 10.47 2.87 11.74
N ARG A 132 9.91 4.09 11.85
CA ARG A 132 8.53 4.34 12.33
C ARG A 132 7.56 4.50 11.16
N LEU A 133 7.43 3.47 10.32
CA LEU A 133 6.36 3.40 9.32
C LEU A 133 5.02 3.11 10.01
N LYS A 134 4.37 4.19 10.47
CA LYS A 134 2.91 4.28 10.56
C LYS A 134 2.54 5.44 9.64
N ASP A 135 1.69 5.19 8.65
CA ASP A 135 1.27 6.18 7.65
C ASP A 135 0.90 7.52 8.31
N ASP A 136 1.83 8.47 8.31
CA ASP A 136 1.55 9.87 8.58
C ASP A 136 1.81 10.62 7.27
N PRO A 137 0.79 11.24 6.65
CA PRO A 137 0.94 12.12 5.49
C PRO A 137 2.06 13.17 5.64
N LYS A 138 2.42 13.52 6.87
CA LYS A 138 3.55 14.41 7.18
C LYS A 138 4.91 13.81 6.81
N ALA A 139 5.08 12.49 6.82
CA ALA A 139 6.32 11.82 6.46
C ALA A 139 6.63 11.96 4.95
N SER A 140 5.61 11.84 4.09
CA SER A 140 5.77 12.10 2.65
C SER A 140 6.13 13.57 2.37
N ALA A 141 5.44 14.50 3.05
CA ALA A 141 5.75 15.92 2.95
C ALA A 141 7.14 16.30 3.52
N ALA A 142 7.71 15.47 4.41
CA ALA A 142 9.07 15.62 4.91
C ALA A 142 10.10 15.10 3.90
N ARG A 143 9.83 13.97 3.21
CA ARG A 143 10.64 13.44 2.10
C ARG A 143 10.79 14.49 0.99
N ASP A 144 9.68 15.07 0.54
CA ASP A 144 9.68 16.08 -0.53
C ASP A 144 10.52 17.31 -0.16
N ARG A 145 10.45 17.76 1.11
CA ARG A 145 11.26 18.88 1.59
C ARG A 145 12.75 18.57 1.59
N VAL A 146 13.15 17.38 2.04
CA VAL A 146 14.57 16.96 2.03
C VAL A 146 15.10 16.89 0.60
N GLN A 147 14.30 16.38 -0.34
CA GLN A 147 14.67 16.31 -1.75
C GLN A 147 14.85 17.71 -2.37
N GLN A 148 13.98 18.66 -2.02
CA GLN A 148 14.12 20.07 -2.42
C GLN A 148 15.37 20.73 -1.82
N TYR A 149 15.74 20.41 -0.57
CA TYR A 149 16.96 20.94 0.03
C TYR A 149 18.23 20.41 -0.65
N LEU A 150 18.28 19.11 -0.97
CA LEU A 150 19.40 18.52 -1.70
C LEU A 150 19.60 19.19 -3.07
N GLN A 151 18.52 19.37 -3.84
CA GLN A 151 18.60 20.06 -5.13
C GLN A 151 19.11 21.51 -5.03
N ARG A 152 18.72 22.24 -3.97
CA ARG A 152 19.21 23.60 -3.75
C ARG A 152 20.70 23.64 -3.38
N ILE A 153 21.17 22.67 -2.61
CA ILE A 153 22.60 22.55 -2.24
C ILE A 153 23.44 22.20 -3.47
N GLU A 154 22.96 21.27 -4.30
CA GLU A 154 23.63 20.90 -5.56
C GLU A 154 23.73 22.09 -6.53
N GLN A 155 22.68 22.88 -6.67
CA GLN A 155 22.67 24.09 -7.51
C GLN A 155 23.61 25.18 -6.98
N ALA A 156 23.68 25.37 -5.66
CA ALA A 156 24.56 26.34 -5.03
C ALA A 156 26.05 26.01 -5.18
N ASN A 157 26.41 24.73 -5.35
CA ASN A 157 27.79 24.27 -5.55
C ASN A 157 28.23 24.26 -7.03
N GLN A 158 27.33 24.54 -7.97
CA GLN A 158 27.63 24.62 -9.41
C GLN A 158 27.83 26.07 -9.92
N THR A 159 27.72 27.06 -9.03
CA THR A 159 27.92 28.50 -9.32
C THR A 159 29.15 29.00 -8.60
#